data_AF-A0A1S9BU11-F1
#
_entry.id   AF-A0A1S9BU11-F1
#
_cell.length_a   1.000
_cell.length_b   1.000
_cell.length_c   1.000
_cell.angle_alpha   90.00
_cell.angle_beta   90.00
_cell.angle_gamma   90.00
#
_symmetry.space_group_name_H-M   'P 1'
#
loop_
_entity.id
_entity.type
_entity.pdbx_description
1 polymer ?
#
loop_
_entity_poly.entity_id
_entity_poly.type
_entity_poly.pdbx_seq_one_letter_code
_entity_poly.pdbx_strand_id
1 'polypeptide(L)'
;MSKVDENSWIRKILHTIMALIPGNSKVRSVNTEAQTVNNQNETDPYKLDIKKVESFALSEENEKSTAIELNSYRPYDPNEYVRGQKKIFYITDLHLTHKLAHQNAFSFEEISKVIDGITDTIVRESGSILLIGGDVSSDYKIFELFVKSLYRRNHSEMFGNVQHIFFILGNHELWDFPRLGLKEIVYKYKNLLDNYGMHLLQNEFACFDFREQLQIVPMEKILSLSDQEIRQKLRTSRINIIGGIGFSGYNNELNANNGIYRSTIDRKQEIEESDVFNGFYKKIISAIPDKKVIVFTHMPMDCWSETVDYQDKYIYLSGHTHRNYVYDDGNTRIYADNQIGYHINTTHLKFFDYDELFDYFADYTDGIYEISRDDYRMFYSGKNRMLRFNRDFDVLYMLKKNGYYCFFLKSNNTLKILHGGSITSVGRNDIQYYFDNMDTVIQKLKEPLDKYSAVQEKISHSIKKLGGSGTIHGCIIDIDFYTHVYINPIDLKITAYVAMNMIDKYVYPDIVSLLKDSLPEMYARYEQLLSGGNNTPVLYEQGNTDISKQPQLYLDTDIYKASREVNKLQRLESNILTTWYDPKQLDGKRFLK
;
A
#
# COMPACT_ATOMS: atom_id res chain seq x y z
N MET A 1 39.73 25.15 45.25
CA MET A 1 40.74 25.45 44.23
C MET A 1 40.87 24.20 43.38
N SER A 2 40.67 24.12 42.07
CA SER A 2 40.39 25.08 40.99
C SER A 2 39.72 24.25 39.89
N LYS A 3 38.70 24.80 39.23
CA LYS A 3 38.11 24.28 38.00
C LYS A 3 39.15 24.26 36.89
N VAL A 4 39.29 23.12 36.19
CA VAL A 4 39.71 23.07 34.79
C VAL A 4 38.79 22.08 34.07
N ASP A 5 38.38 22.54 32.89
CA ASP A 5 37.25 22.14 32.07
C ASP A 5 37.66 21.02 31.09
N GLU A 6 37.21 19.78 31.33
CA GLU A 6 37.52 18.61 30.50
C GLU A 6 36.59 18.42 29.29
N ASN A 7 35.79 19.43 28.92
CA ASN A 7 34.93 19.42 27.72
C ASN A 7 35.53 20.12 26.49
N SER A 8 36.86 20.28 26.44
CA SER A 8 37.56 21.02 25.38
C SER A 8 37.87 20.20 24.11
N TRP A 9 37.87 18.85 24.18
CA TRP A 9 38.23 18.00 23.03
C TRP A 9 37.01 17.46 22.26
N ILE A 10 35.85 17.30 22.90
CA ILE A 10 34.59 16.90 22.25
C ILE A 10 34.04 18.02 21.35
N ARG A 11 34.29 19.30 21.68
CA ARG A 11 33.94 20.44 20.81
C ARG A 11 34.83 20.58 19.56
N LYS A 12 36.04 20.02 19.56
CA LYS A 12 36.95 20.04 18.39
C LYS A 12 36.72 18.90 17.40
N ILE A 13 36.08 17.80 17.80
CA ILE A 13 35.71 16.70 16.91
C ILE A 13 34.39 16.98 16.17
N LEU A 14 33.48 17.72 16.79
CA LEU A 14 32.25 18.19 16.15
C LEU A 14 32.47 19.27 15.08
N HIS A 15 33.65 19.91 15.04
CA HIS A 15 33.97 20.96 14.07
C HIS A 15 34.72 20.46 12.81
N THR A 16 35.11 19.18 12.76
CA THR A 16 35.90 18.60 11.65
C THR A 16 35.11 17.58 10.82
N ILE A 17 33.95 17.11 11.29
CA ILE A 17 33.08 16.17 10.54
C ILE A 17 32.04 16.90 9.66
N MET A 18 32.02 18.24 9.67
CA MET A 18 31.18 19.05 8.77
C MET A 18 31.91 19.58 7.51
N ALA A 19 33.12 19.10 7.19
CA ALA A 19 33.95 19.65 6.10
C ALA A 19 34.15 18.75 4.87
N LEU A 20 33.38 17.66 4.67
CA LEU A 20 33.49 16.81 3.48
C LEU A 20 32.16 16.47 2.79
N ILE A 21 31.20 17.39 2.83
CA ILE A 21 29.99 17.32 1.99
C ILE A 21 29.98 18.53 1.04
N PRO A 22 30.14 18.35 -0.28
CA PRO A 22 29.79 19.38 -1.23
C PRO A 22 28.27 19.41 -1.45
N GLY A 23 27.64 20.50 -0.94
CA GLY A 23 26.43 21.23 -1.41
C GLY A 23 25.12 20.45 -1.64
N ASN A 24 23.93 20.90 -1.23
CA ASN A 24 23.47 22.20 -0.74
C ASN A 24 22.09 22.00 -0.08
N SER A 25 21.92 22.35 1.19
CA SER A 25 20.61 22.73 1.73
C SER A 25 20.80 23.84 2.77
N LYS A 26 20.55 25.08 2.34
CA LYS A 26 20.29 26.17 3.25
C LYS A 26 18.80 26.23 3.49
N VAL A 27 18.40 25.86 4.70
CA VAL A 27 17.16 26.37 5.30
C VAL A 27 17.35 27.89 5.44
N ARG A 28 16.56 28.66 4.68
CA ARG A 28 16.33 30.08 4.97
C ARG A 28 15.08 30.18 5.82
N SER A 29 15.24 30.88 6.94
CA SER A 29 14.20 31.47 7.76
C SER A 29 13.12 32.14 6.90
N VAL A 30 11.88 31.93 7.31
CA VAL A 30 10.66 32.57 6.82
C VAL A 30 10.84 34.09 6.86
N ASN A 31 11.07 34.68 5.69
CA ASN A 31 10.63 36.03 5.38
C ASN A 31 9.41 35.87 4.47
N THR A 32 8.28 36.37 4.95
CA THR A 32 7.08 36.64 4.16
C THR A 32 7.39 37.70 3.11
N GLU A 33 7.93 37.28 1.98
CA GLU A 33 7.78 37.97 0.71
C GLU A 33 7.23 36.93 -0.26
N ALA A 34 5.97 37.11 -0.65
CA ALA A 34 5.37 36.38 -1.73
C ALA A 34 6.32 36.45 -2.93
N GLN A 35 6.94 35.33 -3.28
CA GLN A 35 7.51 35.17 -4.60
C GLN A 35 6.34 35.17 -5.56
N THR A 36 6.02 36.36 -6.06
CA THR A 36 5.39 36.53 -7.35
C THR A 36 6.21 35.73 -8.35
N VAL A 37 5.74 34.53 -8.66
CA VAL A 37 6.03 33.89 -9.93
C VAL A 37 5.70 34.96 -10.95
N ASN A 38 6.74 35.48 -11.61
CA ASN A 38 6.58 36.40 -12.73
C ASN A 38 5.77 35.65 -13.78
N ASN A 39 4.45 35.85 -13.77
CA ASN A 39 3.58 35.71 -14.92
C ASN A 39 4.03 36.74 -15.95
N GLN A 40 5.17 36.51 -16.58
CA GLN A 40 5.43 37.12 -17.87
C GLN A 40 4.50 36.44 -18.86
N ASN A 41 3.50 37.22 -19.27
CA ASN A 41 2.52 36.91 -20.30
C ASN A 41 3.19 36.31 -21.54
N GLU A 42 2.94 35.04 -21.79
CA GLU A 42 2.79 34.49 -23.13
C GLU A 42 1.45 33.76 -23.19
N THR A 43 0.37 34.52 -23.11
CA THR A 43 -0.94 34.07 -23.58
C THR A 43 -1.00 34.30 -25.08
N ASP A 44 -0.29 33.49 -25.84
CA ASP A 44 -0.82 33.18 -27.16
C ASP A 44 -2.04 32.28 -26.90
N PRO A 45 -3.28 32.68 -27.25
CA PRO A 45 -4.45 31.87 -26.97
C PRO A 45 -4.33 30.54 -27.70
N TYR A 46 -3.97 29.50 -26.95
CA TYR A 46 -3.84 28.15 -27.49
C TYR A 46 -5.20 27.70 -28.02
N LYS A 47 -5.21 27.20 -29.26
CA LYS A 47 -6.36 26.59 -29.91
C LYS A 47 -6.07 25.12 -30.15
N LEU A 48 -7.04 24.27 -29.87
CA LEU A 48 -6.93 22.83 -30.06
C LEU A 48 -6.67 22.49 -31.54
N ASP A 49 -5.65 21.69 -31.82
CA ASP A 49 -5.37 21.13 -33.14
C ASP A 49 -6.02 19.75 -33.30
N ILE A 50 -7.14 19.70 -34.05
CA ILE A 50 -7.91 18.46 -34.28
C ILE A 50 -7.09 17.41 -35.03
N LYS A 51 -6.02 17.77 -35.75
CA LYS A 51 -5.14 16.79 -36.43
C LYS A 51 -4.37 15.90 -35.45
N LYS A 52 -4.33 16.28 -34.17
CA LYS A 52 -3.74 15.49 -33.09
C LYS A 52 -4.74 14.53 -32.44
N VAL A 53 -5.99 14.54 -32.88
CA VAL A 53 -7.06 13.63 -32.43
C VAL A 53 -7.16 12.50 -33.45
N GLU A 54 -6.79 11.31 -33.02
CA GLU A 54 -6.82 10.09 -33.84
C GLU A 54 -7.08 8.91 -32.91
N SER A 55 -7.98 8.03 -33.33
CA SER A 55 -8.46 6.88 -32.57
C SER A 55 -8.16 5.59 -33.34
N PHE A 56 -7.92 4.51 -32.62
CA PHE A 56 -7.75 3.18 -33.21
C PHE A 56 -9.03 2.37 -33.08
N ALA A 57 -9.49 1.77 -34.18
CA ALA A 57 -10.76 1.05 -34.24
C ALA A 57 -10.88 -0.08 -33.20
N LEU A 58 -9.77 -0.81 -32.98
CA LEU A 58 -9.73 -1.87 -31.96
C LEU A 58 -9.94 -1.31 -30.55
N SER A 59 -9.29 -0.20 -30.21
CA SER A 59 -9.47 0.47 -28.92
C SER A 59 -10.89 1.01 -28.74
N GLU A 60 -11.50 1.57 -29.79
CA GLU A 60 -12.90 2.00 -29.75
C GLU A 60 -13.89 0.85 -29.55
N GLU A 61 -13.61 -0.33 -30.14
CA GLU A 61 -14.40 -1.54 -29.91
C GLU A 61 -14.25 -2.04 -28.47
N ASN A 62 -13.03 -2.07 -27.96
CA ASN A 62 -12.73 -2.44 -26.58
C ASN A 62 -13.43 -1.52 -25.57
N GLU A 63 -13.39 -0.20 -25.79
CA GLU A 63 -14.04 0.80 -24.92
C GLU A 63 -15.56 0.52 -24.83
N LYS A 64 -16.22 0.25 -25.96
CA LYS A 64 -17.64 -0.08 -25.99
C LYS A 64 -17.94 -1.41 -25.30
N SER A 65 -17.11 -2.42 -25.53
CA SER A 65 -17.34 -3.78 -25.03
C SER A 65 -17.13 -3.92 -23.51
N THR A 66 -16.34 -3.02 -22.90
CA THR A 66 -15.95 -3.09 -21.47
C THR A 66 -16.40 -1.88 -20.65
N ALA A 67 -17.35 -1.11 -21.16
CA ALA A 67 -17.87 0.07 -20.47
C ALA A 67 -18.50 -0.26 -19.09
N ILE A 68 -19.03 -1.47 -18.91
CA ILE A 68 -19.59 -1.92 -17.62
C ILE A 68 -18.48 -2.04 -16.58
N GLU A 69 -17.36 -2.67 -16.94
CA GLU A 69 -16.19 -2.87 -16.09
C GLU A 69 -15.59 -1.52 -15.66
N LEU A 70 -15.49 -0.56 -16.57
CA LEU A 70 -15.04 0.80 -16.21
C LEU A 70 -15.96 1.43 -15.15
N ASN A 71 -17.28 1.36 -15.35
CA ASN A 71 -18.27 1.95 -14.46
C ASN A 71 -18.48 1.15 -13.16
N SER A 72 -17.94 -0.07 -13.07
CA SER A 72 -17.98 -0.85 -11.85
C SER A 72 -17.18 -0.11 -10.77
N TYR A 73 -17.88 0.32 -9.73
CA TYR A 73 -17.32 1.14 -8.67
C TYR A 73 -17.19 0.32 -7.38
N ARG A 74 -15.97 0.26 -6.85
CA ARG A 74 -15.73 -0.20 -5.48
C ARG A 74 -15.79 1.03 -4.56
N PRO A 75 -16.80 1.16 -3.70
CA PRO A 75 -16.91 2.32 -2.82
C PRO A 75 -15.67 2.47 -1.94
N TYR A 76 -15.06 3.65 -1.99
CA TYR A 76 -14.01 4.03 -1.08
C TYR A 76 -14.63 4.39 0.27
N ASP A 77 -14.39 3.56 1.29
CA ASP A 77 -14.65 3.94 2.68
C ASP A 77 -13.37 4.54 3.29
N PRO A 78 -13.33 5.87 3.58
CA PRO A 78 -12.19 6.51 4.23
C PRO A 78 -11.96 6.01 5.67
N ASN A 79 -12.94 5.36 6.30
CA ASN A 79 -12.83 4.80 7.66
C ASN A 79 -12.32 3.36 7.67
N GLU A 80 -12.22 2.71 6.51
CA GLU A 80 -11.65 1.37 6.36
C GLU A 80 -10.12 1.45 6.45
N TYR A 81 -9.62 1.59 7.67
CA TYR A 81 -8.19 1.55 7.97
C TYR A 81 -7.76 0.13 8.30
N VAL A 82 -7.00 -0.48 7.39
CA VAL A 82 -6.28 -1.73 7.66
C VAL A 82 -4.82 -1.39 7.92
N ARG A 83 -4.35 -1.66 9.14
CA ARG A 83 -2.96 -1.39 9.54
C ARG A 83 -1.99 -2.06 8.57
N GLY A 84 -1.02 -1.30 8.06
CA GLY A 84 -0.02 -1.81 7.12
C GLY A 84 -0.52 -1.95 5.69
N GLN A 85 -1.72 -1.47 5.37
CA GLN A 85 -2.19 -1.34 3.99
C GLN A 85 -2.32 0.14 3.63
N LYS A 86 -1.93 0.46 2.39
CA LYS A 86 -2.12 1.74 1.73
C LYS A 86 -2.96 1.51 0.47
N LYS A 87 -3.85 2.45 0.18
CA LYS A 87 -4.59 2.48 -1.09
C LYS A 87 -3.77 3.27 -2.10
N ILE A 88 -3.51 2.67 -3.25
CA ILE A 88 -2.81 3.32 -4.38
C ILE A 88 -3.84 3.59 -5.45
N PHE A 89 -3.97 4.87 -5.81
CA PHE A 89 -4.98 5.34 -6.75
C PHE A 89 -4.38 5.43 -8.15
N TYR A 90 -5.18 5.16 -9.17
CA TYR A 90 -4.70 5.17 -10.54
C TYR A 90 -5.78 5.55 -11.57
N ILE A 91 -5.30 6.03 -12.70
CA ILE A 91 -6.07 6.36 -13.90
C ILE A 91 -5.16 6.29 -15.13
N THR A 92 -5.68 5.85 -16.27
CA THR A 92 -4.93 5.80 -17.54
C THR A 92 -5.80 6.29 -18.69
N ASP A 93 -5.18 6.58 -19.84
CA ASP A 93 -5.89 6.82 -21.10
C ASP A 93 -6.94 7.95 -21.00
N LEU A 94 -6.56 9.07 -20.40
CA LEU A 94 -7.44 10.24 -20.27
C LEU A 94 -7.77 10.88 -21.61
N HIS A 95 -6.89 10.79 -22.61
CA HIS A 95 -7.11 11.30 -23.97
C HIS A 95 -7.73 12.71 -24.01
N LEU A 96 -7.13 13.66 -23.29
CA LEU A 96 -7.71 15.00 -23.10
C LEU A 96 -8.02 15.71 -24.43
N THR A 97 -7.21 15.50 -25.47
CA THR A 97 -7.47 16.05 -26.81
C THR A 97 -8.78 15.54 -27.42
N HIS A 98 -9.13 14.26 -27.22
CA HIS A 98 -10.42 13.70 -27.65
C HIS A 98 -11.57 14.31 -26.85
N LYS A 99 -11.45 14.37 -25.51
CA LYS A 99 -12.47 14.97 -24.63
C LYS A 99 -12.76 16.42 -24.99
N LEU A 100 -11.73 17.21 -25.22
CA LEU A 100 -11.84 18.61 -25.62
C LEU A 100 -12.51 18.76 -26.98
N ALA A 101 -12.14 17.93 -27.96
CA ALA A 101 -12.76 17.92 -29.28
C ALA A 101 -14.25 17.55 -29.21
N HIS A 102 -14.61 16.50 -28.47
CA HIS A 102 -16.01 16.07 -28.28
C HIS A 102 -16.87 17.13 -27.58
N GLN A 103 -16.29 17.89 -26.65
CA GLN A 103 -16.98 18.97 -25.95
C GLN A 103 -16.97 20.30 -26.72
N ASN A 104 -16.40 20.33 -27.93
CA ASN A 104 -16.20 21.55 -28.72
C ASN A 104 -15.46 22.67 -27.95
N ALA A 105 -14.58 22.29 -27.03
CA ALA A 105 -13.78 23.21 -26.23
C ALA A 105 -12.53 23.62 -27.01
N PHE A 106 -12.62 24.73 -27.75
CA PHE A 106 -11.56 25.16 -28.68
C PHE A 106 -10.82 26.41 -28.20
N SER A 107 -11.40 27.19 -27.29
CA SER A 107 -10.74 28.34 -26.68
C SER A 107 -9.98 27.95 -25.41
N PHE A 108 -8.96 28.75 -25.06
CA PHE A 108 -8.18 28.53 -23.85
C PHE A 108 -9.02 28.46 -22.57
N GLU A 109 -10.08 29.29 -22.46
CA GLU A 109 -10.97 29.32 -21.30
C GLU A 109 -11.78 28.02 -21.17
N GLU A 110 -12.36 27.55 -22.27
CA GLU A 110 -13.12 26.29 -22.31
C GLU A 110 -12.20 25.10 -22.01
N ILE A 111 -11.03 25.05 -22.65
CA ILE A 111 -10.01 24.02 -22.42
C ILE A 111 -9.63 23.98 -20.93
N SER A 112 -9.33 25.15 -20.35
CA SER A 112 -8.96 25.26 -18.94
C SER A 112 -10.07 24.78 -18.02
N LYS A 113 -11.33 25.10 -18.32
CA LYS A 113 -12.49 24.68 -17.52
C LYS A 113 -12.68 23.16 -17.54
N VAL A 114 -12.53 22.52 -18.69
CA VAL A 114 -12.63 21.05 -18.80
C VAL A 114 -11.49 20.37 -18.04
N ILE A 115 -10.25 20.83 -18.25
CA ILE A 115 -9.08 20.30 -17.54
C ILE A 115 -9.23 20.48 -16.02
N ASP A 116 -9.66 21.65 -15.56
CA ASP A 116 -9.85 21.94 -14.14
C ASP A 116 -10.91 21.03 -13.50
N GLY A 117 -12.02 20.73 -14.18
CA GLY A 117 -13.03 19.79 -13.67
C GLY A 117 -12.51 18.35 -13.55
N ILE A 118 -11.66 17.94 -14.49
CA ILE A 118 -10.99 16.63 -14.47
C ILE A 118 -9.99 16.55 -13.32
N THR A 119 -9.11 17.55 -13.18
CA THR A 119 -8.09 17.56 -12.11
C THR A 119 -8.71 17.73 -10.73
N ASP A 120 -9.80 18.50 -10.59
CA ASP A 120 -10.57 18.59 -9.35
C ASP A 120 -11.08 17.22 -8.91
N THR A 121 -11.58 16.42 -9.86
CA THR A 121 -12.08 15.07 -9.55
C THR A 121 -10.95 14.13 -9.18
N ILE A 122 -9.85 14.13 -9.94
CA ILE A 122 -8.65 13.33 -9.64
C ILE A 122 -8.13 13.65 -8.24
N VAL A 123 -7.90 14.91 -7.89
CA VAL A 123 -7.34 15.28 -6.58
C VAL A 123 -8.31 14.93 -5.45
N ARG A 124 -9.61 15.21 -5.62
CA ARG A 124 -10.64 14.93 -4.60
C ARG A 124 -10.77 13.43 -4.29
N GLU A 125 -10.62 12.57 -5.30
CA GLU A 125 -10.74 11.12 -5.14
C GLU A 125 -9.41 10.45 -4.76
N SER A 126 -8.28 11.16 -4.84
CA SER A 126 -6.95 10.59 -4.61
C SER A 126 -6.63 10.38 -3.13
N GLY A 127 -5.69 9.46 -2.88
CA GLY A 127 -5.00 9.30 -1.60
C GLY A 127 -3.58 9.88 -1.61
N SER A 128 -2.68 9.27 -0.83
CA SER A 128 -1.29 9.74 -0.74
C SER A 128 -0.46 9.49 -2.00
N ILE A 129 -0.79 8.45 -2.79
CA ILE A 129 -0.07 8.05 -4.00
C ILE A 129 -1.07 7.94 -5.15
N LEU A 130 -0.75 8.62 -6.26
CA LEU A 130 -1.50 8.61 -7.51
C LEU A 130 -0.61 8.15 -8.67
N LEU A 131 -1.11 7.21 -9.48
CA LEU A 131 -0.46 6.70 -10.69
C LEU A 131 -1.25 7.16 -11.93
N ILE A 132 -0.62 7.89 -12.85
CA ILE A 132 -1.21 8.36 -14.11
C ILE A 132 -0.55 7.64 -15.29
N GLY A 133 -1.27 6.68 -15.86
CA GLY A 133 -0.75 5.60 -16.70
C GLY A 133 -0.57 5.89 -18.19
N GLY A 134 -0.13 7.10 -18.54
CA GLY A 134 0.07 7.47 -19.94
C GLY A 134 -1.22 7.76 -20.70
N ASP A 135 -1.07 8.23 -21.94
CA ASP A 135 -2.14 8.68 -22.81
C ASP A 135 -3.04 9.72 -22.13
N VAL A 136 -2.39 10.68 -21.47
CA VAL A 136 -3.03 11.88 -20.93
C VAL A 136 -3.45 12.81 -22.07
N SER A 137 -2.55 13.05 -23.03
CA SER A 137 -2.80 13.96 -24.15
C SER A 137 -1.79 13.75 -25.28
N SER A 138 -2.31 13.69 -26.51
CA SER A 138 -1.49 13.72 -27.73
C SER A 138 -0.87 15.08 -28.06
N ASP A 139 -1.28 16.13 -27.33
CA ASP A 139 -0.76 17.49 -27.46
C ASP A 139 0.01 17.88 -26.19
N TYR A 140 1.27 18.31 -26.36
CA TYR A 140 2.13 18.66 -25.24
C TYR A 140 1.65 19.89 -24.47
N LYS A 141 1.03 20.87 -25.13
CA LYS A 141 0.53 22.08 -24.47
C LYS A 141 -0.68 21.76 -23.61
N ILE A 142 -1.56 20.88 -24.07
CA ILE A 142 -2.68 20.36 -23.27
C ILE A 142 -2.17 19.53 -22.07
N PHE A 143 -1.15 18.69 -22.28
CA PHE A 143 -0.49 17.97 -21.18
C PHE A 143 0.09 18.94 -20.13
N GLU A 144 0.77 19.99 -20.58
CA GLU A 144 1.31 21.04 -19.71
C GLU A 144 0.22 21.75 -18.89
N LEU A 145 -0.91 22.07 -19.53
CA LEU A 145 -2.07 22.67 -18.83
C LEU A 145 -2.65 21.71 -17.80
N PHE A 146 -2.73 20.43 -18.11
CA PHE A 146 -3.17 19.40 -17.17
C PHE A 146 -2.26 19.32 -15.95
N VAL A 147 -0.94 19.23 -16.14
CA VAL A 147 0.05 19.21 -15.03
C VAL A 147 -0.07 20.45 -14.16
N LYS A 148 -0.14 21.64 -14.77
CA LYS A 148 -0.31 22.91 -14.05
C LYS A 148 -1.61 22.95 -13.26
N SER A 149 -2.71 22.48 -13.85
CA SER A 149 -3.99 22.41 -13.17
C SER A 149 -3.94 21.43 -12.01
N LEU A 150 -3.44 20.21 -12.23
CA LEU A 150 -3.30 19.17 -11.21
C LEU A 150 -2.46 19.66 -10.03
N TYR A 151 -1.32 20.31 -10.29
CA TYR A 151 -0.50 20.92 -9.25
C TYR A 151 -1.27 21.96 -8.43
N ARG A 152 -1.94 22.91 -9.10
CA ARG A 152 -2.73 23.96 -8.41
C ARG A 152 -3.84 23.35 -7.55
N ARG A 153 -4.57 22.36 -8.06
CA ARG A 153 -5.66 21.71 -7.31
C ARG A 153 -5.13 20.90 -6.12
N ASN A 154 -4.01 20.20 -6.30
CA ASN A 154 -3.33 19.43 -5.24
C ASN A 154 -2.68 20.28 -4.13
N HIS A 155 -2.51 21.59 -4.35
CA HIS A 155 -2.01 22.52 -3.33
C HIS A 155 -3.11 23.47 -2.84
N SER A 156 -4.36 23.22 -3.24
CA SER A 156 -5.50 23.99 -2.75
C SER A 156 -5.93 23.46 -1.39
N GLU A 157 -6.35 24.36 -0.49
CA GLU A 157 -6.85 24.00 0.84
C GLU A 157 -8.14 23.14 0.78
N MET A 158 -8.82 23.08 -0.37
CA MET A 158 -10.11 22.41 -0.54
C MET A 158 -10.02 20.91 -0.83
N PHE A 159 -9.03 20.43 -1.58
CA PHE A 159 -9.16 19.14 -2.28
C PHE A 159 -8.08 18.09 -2.00
N GLY A 160 -6.87 18.43 -1.55
CA GLY A 160 -5.93 17.37 -1.19
C GLY A 160 -4.49 17.80 -0.94
N ASN A 161 -3.70 16.83 -0.46
CA ASN A 161 -2.23 16.84 -0.35
C ASN A 161 -1.74 15.47 -0.84
N VAL A 162 -2.03 15.12 -2.11
CA VAL A 162 -1.44 13.94 -2.75
C VAL A 162 0.08 14.12 -2.66
N GLN A 163 0.75 13.18 -1.99
CA GLN A 163 2.16 13.34 -1.63
C GLN A 163 3.07 12.98 -2.82
N HIS A 164 2.70 11.94 -3.56
CA HIS A 164 3.48 11.47 -4.70
C HIS A 164 2.57 11.18 -5.89
N ILE A 165 2.84 11.84 -7.01
CA ILE A 165 2.15 11.65 -8.28
C ILE A 165 3.18 11.08 -9.27
N PHE A 166 2.97 9.84 -9.70
CA PHE A 166 3.81 9.17 -10.68
C PHE A 166 3.11 9.15 -12.03
N PHE A 167 3.85 9.54 -13.06
CA PHE A 167 3.45 9.44 -14.44
C PHE A 167 4.31 8.39 -15.14
N ILE A 168 3.72 7.75 -16.13
CA ILE A 168 4.42 7.16 -17.26
C ILE A 168 3.88 7.82 -18.53
N LEU A 169 4.60 7.70 -19.64
CA LEU A 169 4.08 8.11 -20.94
C LEU A 169 3.32 6.96 -21.59
N GLY A 170 2.36 7.30 -22.43
CA GLY A 170 1.76 6.42 -23.43
C GLY A 170 2.27 6.74 -24.83
N ASN A 171 1.69 6.07 -25.83
CA ASN A 171 2.12 6.27 -27.21
C ASN A 171 1.67 7.63 -27.76
N HIS A 172 0.55 8.19 -27.27
CA HIS A 172 0.03 9.47 -27.74
C HIS A 172 0.93 10.65 -27.33
N GLU A 173 1.59 10.59 -26.17
CA GLU A 173 2.54 11.64 -25.74
C GLU A 173 3.74 11.79 -26.69
N LEU A 174 4.02 10.80 -27.53
CA LEU A 174 5.12 10.81 -28.50
C LEU A 174 4.77 11.53 -29.82
N TRP A 175 3.50 11.83 -30.07
CA TRP A 175 3.00 12.27 -31.38
C TRP A 175 3.35 13.71 -31.74
N ASP A 176 3.49 14.59 -30.75
CA ASP A 176 3.69 16.03 -30.97
C ASP A 176 5.13 16.40 -31.40
N PHE A 177 5.99 15.39 -31.58
CA PHE A 177 7.43 15.57 -31.73
C PHE A 177 8.04 14.78 -32.88
N PRO A 178 7.55 14.93 -34.13
CA PRO A 178 8.00 14.12 -35.27
C PRO A 178 9.48 14.29 -35.67
N ARG A 179 10.22 15.18 -35.01
CA ARG A 179 11.64 15.48 -35.27
C ARG A 179 12.56 15.21 -34.07
N LEU A 180 12.01 14.80 -32.92
CA LEU A 180 12.80 14.54 -31.73
C LEU A 180 12.95 13.03 -31.52
N GLY A 181 14.11 12.61 -31.03
CA GLY A 181 14.29 11.23 -30.59
C GLY A 181 13.55 10.95 -29.29
N LEU A 182 13.24 9.68 -29.02
CA LEU A 182 12.54 9.23 -27.81
C LEU A 182 13.15 9.82 -26.51
N LYS A 183 14.47 9.80 -26.37
CA LYS A 183 15.15 10.35 -25.17
C LYS A 183 14.90 11.84 -24.97
N GLU A 184 14.85 12.62 -26.05
CA GLU A 184 14.58 14.06 -25.98
C GLU A 184 13.12 14.34 -25.59
N ILE A 185 12.19 13.54 -26.11
CA ILE A 185 10.77 13.61 -25.76
C ILE A 185 10.58 13.29 -24.27
N VAL A 186 11.14 12.17 -23.80
CA VAL A 186 11.10 11.76 -22.39
C VAL A 186 11.69 12.85 -21.50
N TYR A 187 12.84 13.41 -21.86
CA TYR A 187 13.47 14.50 -21.12
C TYR A 187 12.57 15.74 -21.00
N LYS A 188 11.83 16.07 -22.08
CA LYS A 188 10.89 17.19 -22.09
C LYS A 188 9.75 17.01 -21.08
N TYR A 189 9.10 15.84 -21.08
CA TYR A 189 8.05 15.54 -20.10
C TYR A 189 8.61 15.43 -18.68
N LYS A 190 9.79 14.84 -18.50
CA LYS A 190 10.44 14.71 -17.20
C LYS A 190 10.72 16.07 -16.57
N ASN A 191 11.34 16.99 -17.32
CA ASN A 191 11.58 18.35 -16.87
C ASN A 191 10.29 19.09 -16.48
N LEU A 192 9.24 18.95 -17.29
CA LEU A 192 7.95 19.55 -16.98
C LEU A 192 7.41 19.04 -15.64
N LEU A 193 7.37 17.73 -15.43
CA LEU A 193 6.83 17.11 -14.23
C LEU A 193 7.68 17.41 -12.98
N ASP A 194 9.01 17.36 -13.11
CA ASP A 194 9.94 17.67 -12.02
C ASP A 194 9.77 19.11 -11.51
N ASN A 195 9.49 20.07 -12.41
CA ASN A 195 9.20 21.47 -12.04
C ASN A 195 7.97 21.62 -11.13
N TYR A 196 7.06 20.64 -11.13
CA TYR A 196 5.86 20.61 -10.30
C TYR A 196 5.93 19.56 -9.19
N GLY A 197 7.11 18.97 -8.92
CA GLY A 197 7.29 17.95 -7.90
C GLY A 197 6.59 16.63 -8.20
N MET A 198 6.29 16.36 -9.47
CA MET A 198 5.70 15.10 -9.95
C MET A 198 6.80 14.24 -10.60
N HIS A 199 6.58 12.94 -10.70
CA HIS A 199 7.64 12.00 -11.08
C HIS A 199 7.32 11.27 -12.38
N LEU A 200 8.12 11.45 -13.42
CA LEU A 200 8.05 10.60 -14.61
C LEU A 200 8.93 9.36 -14.44
N LEU A 201 8.33 8.17 -14.54
CA LEU A 201 9.04 6.90 -14.63
C LEU A 201 9.13 6.46 -16.09
N GLN A 202 10.34 6.29 -16.60
CA GLN A 202 10.59 5.73 -17.94
C GLN A 202 11.80 4.81 -17.87
N ASN A 203 11.54 3.52 -17.72
CA ASN A 203 12.53 2.49 -17.39
C ASN A 203 13.26 2.84 -16.08
N GLU A 204 12.49 3.12 -15.04
CA GLU A 204 13.02 3.49 -13.72
C GLU A 204 12.38 2.67 -12.61
N PHE A 205 13.13 2.48 -11.53
CA PHE A 205 12.69 1.86 -10.29
C PHE A 205 12.46 2.94 -9.23
N ALA A 206 11.22 3.10 -8.77
CA ALA A 206 10.88 3.94 -7.64
C ALA A 206 10.63 3.08 -6.39
N CYS A 207 11.17 3.49 -5.26
CA CYS A 207 10.85 2.85 -3.99
C CYS A 207 10.79 3.81 -2.81
N PHE A 208 9.99 3.41 -1.82
CA PHE A 208 9.88 4.09 -0.55
C PHE A 208 10.60 3.27 0.51
N ASP A 209 11.53 3.88 1.23
CA ASP A 209 12.18 3.22 2.35
C ASP A 209 11.29 3.16 3.61
N PHE A 210 11.81 2.63 4.71
CA PHE A 210 11.06 2.53 5.96
C PHE A 210 10.68 3.88 6.58
N ARG A 211 11.33 4.98 6.17
CA ARG A 211 11.06 6.36 6.58
C ARG A 211 10.14 7.08 5.59
N GLU A 212 9.58 6.34 4.63
CA GLU A 212 8.73 6.85 3.55
C GLU A 212 9.47 7.84 2.64
N GLN A 213 10.80 7.75 2.56
CA GLN A 213 11.57 8.56 1.62
C GLN A 213 11.57 7.89 0.25
N LEU A 214 11.15 8.64 -0.77
CA LEU A 214 11.17 8.21 -2.17
C LEU A 214 12.59 8.23 -2.73
N GLN A 215 12.97 7.14 -3.39
CA GLN A 215 14.16 7.03 -4.21
C GLN A 215 13.76 6.58 -5.61
N ILE A 216 14.24 7.27 -6.64
CA ILE A 216 14.06 6.88 -8.05
C ILE A 216 15.44 6.53 -8.61
N VAL A 217 15.56 5.33 -9.18
CA VAL A 217 16.81 4.76 -9.67
C VAL A 217 16.63 4.38 -11.14
N PRO A 218 17.48 4.88 -12.06
CA PRO A 218 17.39 4.53 -13.47
C PRO A 218 17.75 3.06 -13.68
N MET A 219 17.13 2.44 -14.69
CA MET A 219 17.33 1.03 -15.05
C MET A 219 18.81 0.67 -15.22
N GLU A 220 19.61 1.49 -15.88
CA GLU A 220 21.03 1.19 -16.14
C GLU A 220 21.80 0.96 -14.82
N LYS A 221 21.46 1.74 -13.79
CA LYS A 221 22.05 1.57 -12.46
C LYS A 221 21.57 0.29 -11.79
N ILE A 222 20.30 -0.09 -11.93
CA ILE A 222 19.80 -1.37 -11.43
C ILE A 222 20.47 -2.55 -12.14
N LEU A 223 20.57 -2.50 -13.48
CA LEU A 223 21.20 -3.54 -14.29
C LEU A 223 22.69 -3.71 -13.93
N SER A 224 23.37 -2.65 -13.50
CA SER A 224 24.77 -2.72 -13.07
C SER A 224 25.00 -3.42 -11.72
N LEU A 225 23.94 -3.60 -10.92
CA LEU A 225 24.03 -4.24 -9.60
C LEU A 225 23.81 -5.74 -9.67
N SER A 226 24.46 -6.49 -8.79
CA SER A 226 24.11 -7.89 -8.54
C SER A 226 22.74 -8.01 -7.86
N ASP A 227 22.11 -9.18 -8.00
CA ASP A 227 20.81 -9.47 -7.38
C ASP A 227 20.87 -9.32 -5.86
N GLN A 228 21.98 -9.74 -5.25
CA GLN A 228 22.22 -9.59 -3.82
C GLN A 228 22.31 -8.12 -3.39
N GLU A 229 22.96 -7.26 -4.17
CA GLU A 229 23.05 -5.82 -3.87
C GLU A 229 21.70 -5.13 -3.99
N ILE A 230 20.91 -5.45 -5.02
CA ILE A 230 19.54 -4.94 -5.18
C ILE A 230 18.70 -5.35 -3.96
N ARG A 231 18.72 -6.64 -3.62
CA ARG A 231 17.97 -7.20 -2.51
C ARG A 231 18.34 -6.56 -1.16
N GLN A 232 19.63 -6.35 -0.91
CA GLN A 232 20.11 -5.66 0.30
C GLN A 232 19.67 -4.20 0.35
N LYS A 233 19.75 -3.45 -0.76
CA LYS A 233 19.31 -2.05 -0.83
C LYS A 233 17.81 -1.91 -0.60
N LEU A 234 17.03 -2.89 -1.07
CA LEU A 234 15.57 -2.91 -0.94
C LEU A 234 15.08 -3.67 0.29
N ARG A 235 15.97 -4.05 1.21
CA ARG A 235 15.61 -4.84 2.41
C ARG A 235 14.48 -4.19 3.21
N THR A 236 14.50 -2.86 3.32
CA THR A 236 13.52 -2.05 4.07
C THR A 236 12.51 -1.31 3.19
N SER A 237 12.46 -1.63 1.89
CA SER A 237 11.51 -1.02 0.96
C SER A 237 10.08 -1.35 1.36
N ARG A 238 9.22 -0.33 1.48
CA ARG A 238 7.78 -0.48 1.72
C ARG A 238 7.01 -0.64 0.42
N ILE A 239 7.25 0.24 -0.54
CA ILE A 239 6.59 0.26 -1.85
C ILE A 239 7.66 0.23 -2.92
N ASN A 240 7.45 -0.58 -3.95
CA ASN A 240 8.34 -0.71 -5.11
C ASN A 240 7.53 -0.57 -6.39
N ILE A 241 8.03 0.22 -7.34
CA ILE A 241 7.37 0.50 -8.62
C ILE A 241 8.44 0.43 -9.70
N ILE A 242 8.20 -0.31 -10.77
CA ILE A 242 8.89 -0.11 -12.04
C ILE A 242 7.94 0.55 -13.02
N GLY A 243 8.42 1.56 -13.75
CA GLY A 243 7.56 2.33 -14.65
C GLY A 243 8.17 2.63 -16.00
N GLY A 244 7.33 2.65 -17.04
CA GLY A 244 7.68 3.09 -18.39
C GLY A 244 6.60 2.79 -19.43
N ILE A 245 6.81 3.17 -20.69
CA ILE A 245 5.84 2.88 -21.77
C ILE A 245 5.64 1.36 -21.95
N GLY A 246 6.73 0.58 -21.94
CA GLY A 246 6.68 -0.87 -22.18
C GLY A 246 6.25 -1.24 -23.60
N PHE A 247 6.70 -0.52 -24.62
CA PHE A 247 6.41 -0.63 -26.08
C PHE A 247 5.81 -1.94 -26.68
N SER A 248 5.23 -1.83 -27.88
CA SER A 248 4.42 -2.89 -28.51
C SER A 248 5.19 -3.89 -29.40
N GLY A 249 6.42 -4.24 -29.02
CA GLY A 249 7.33 -5.09 -29.79
C GLY A 249 6.78 -6.49 -30.12
N TYR A 250 5.98 -7.07 -29.24
CA TYR A 250 5.39 -8.40 -29.39
C TYR A 250 3.92 -8.39 -29.82
N ASN A 251 3.33 -7.20 -29.99
CA ASN A 251 1.96 -7.06 -30.47
C ASN A 251 1.89 -7.04 -32.00
N ASN A 252 1.00 -7.86 -32.58
CA ASN A 252 0.84 -7.96 -34.03
C ASN A 252 -0.25 -7.03 -34.60
N GLU A 253 -1.13 -6.49 -33.76
CA GLU A 253 -2.31 -5.71 -34.17
C GLU A 253 -2.11 -4.20 -33.98
N LEU A 254 -1.59 -3.81 -32.82
CA LEU A 254 -1.30 -2.43 -32.43
C LEU A 254 0.21 -2.28 -32.22
N ASN A 255 0.92 -1.96 -33.30
CA ASN A 255 2.36 -1.70 -33.28
C ASN A 255 2.77 -0.52 -34.16
N ALA A 256 4.07 -0.23 -34.23
CA ALA A 256 4.60 0.90 -35.00
C ALA A 256 4.19 0.87 -36.49
N ASN A 257 4.07 -0.29 -37.13
CA ASN A 257 3.64 -0.39 -38.53
C ASN A 257 2.15 -0.01 -38.71
N ASN A 258 1.36 -0.14 -37.64
CA ASN A 258 -0.03 0.30 -37.58
C ASN A 258 -0.16 1.79 -37.19
N GLY A 259 0.97 2.49 -36.99
CA GLY A 259 1.00 3.93 -36.78
C GLY A 259 0.81 4.40 -35.34
N ILE A 260 0.82 3.50 -34.33
CA ILE A 260 0.56 3.88 -32.93
C ILE A 260 1.57 4.90 -32.37
N TYR A 261 2.77 4.98 -32.93
CA TYR A 261 3.81 5.97 -32.59
C TYR A 261 4.02 7.03 -33.68
N ARG A 262 3.18 7.05 -34.72
CA ARG A 262 3.32 7.88 -35.92
C ARG A 262 4.73 7.75 -36.51
N SER A 263 5.44 8.86 -36.73
CA SER A 263 6.79 8.88 -37.28
C SER A 263 7.90 8.91 -36.22
N THR A 264 7.55 8.83 -34.94
CA THR A 264 8.50 9.01 -33.84
C THR A 264 9.33 7.76 -33.55
N ILE A 265 8.71 6.59 -33.66
CA ILE A 265 9.34 5.28 -33.40
C ILE A 265 9.00 4.35 -34.57
N ASP A 266 10.02 3.71 -35.13
CA ASP A 266 9.83 2.67 -36.13
C ASP A 266 9.71 1.28 -35.47
N ARG A 267 9.30 0.28 -36.26
CA ARG A 267 9.11 -1.10 -35.76
C ARG A 267 10.37 -1.71 -35.17
N LYS A 268 11.55 -1.35 -35.68
CA LYS A 268 12.81 -1.90 -35.17
C LYS A 268 13.09 -1.36 -33.77
N GLN A 269 13.03 -0.04 -33.61
CA GLN A 269 13.23 0.60 -32.32
C GLN A 269 12.17 0.17 -31.30
N GLU A 270 10.90 0.04 -31.70
CA GLU A 270 9.84 -0.46 -30.83
C GLU A 270 10.16 -1.84 -30.22
N ILE A 271 10.62 -2.79 -31.05
CA ILE A 271 11.02 -4.12 -30.59
C ILE A 271 12.20 -4.02 -29.62
N GLU A 272 13.22 -3.24 -29.97
CA GLU A 272 14.40 -3.03 -29.11
C GLU A 272 14.02 -2.45 -27.74
N GLU A 273 13.16 -1.43 -27.70
CA GLU A 273 12.73 -0.80 -26.45
C GLU A 273 11.79 -1.70 -25.62
N SER A 274 11.04 -2.60 -26.27
CA SER A 274 10.25 -3.64 -25.61
C SER A 274 11.15 -4.65 -24.89
N ASP A 275 12.20 -5.11 -25.58
CA ASP A 275 13.19 -6.04 -25.03
C ASP A 275 13.97 -5.41 -23.87
N VAL A 276 14.26 -4.11 -23.96
CA VAL A 276 14.90 -3.35 -22.88
C VAL A 276 14.04 -3.38 -21.62
N PHE A 277 12.74 -3.09 -21.71
CA PHE A 277 11.86 -3.14 -20.54
C PHE A 277 11.70 -4.57 -20.00
N ASN A 278 11.55 -5.57 -20.87
CA ASN A 278 11.45 -6.96 -20.47
C ASN A 278 12.71 -7.44 -19.72
N GLY A 279 13.90 -7.06 -20.20
CA GLY A 279 15.17 -7.35 -19.54
C GLY A 279 15.25 -6.72 -18.14
N PHE A 280 14.78 -5.48 -18.01
CA PHE A 280 14.69 -4.80 -16.71
C PHE A 280 13.72 -5.49 -15.75
N TYR A 281 12.52 -5.84 -16.21
CA TYR A 281 11.54 -6.60 -15.44
C TYR A 281 12.09 -7.95 -14.95
N LYS A 282 12.72 -8.74 -15.84
CA LYS A 282 13.36 -10.02 -15.49
C LYS A 282 14.47 -9.86 -14.45
N LYS A 283 15.26 -8.79 -14.52
CA LYS A 283 16.28 -8.48 -13.50
C LYS A 283 15.65 -8.25 -12.12
N ILE A 284 14.53 -7.54 -12.05
CA ILE A 284 13.81 -7.28 -10.79
C ILE A 284 13.23 -8.57 -10.22
N ILE A 285 12.60 -9.41 -11.04
CA ILE A 285 12.11 -10.73 -10.61
C ILE A 285 13.26 -11.56 -10.02
N SER A 286 14.40 -11.63 -10.72
CA SER A 286 15.56 -12.39 -10.24
C SER A 286 16.06 -11.92 -8.87
N ALA A 287 16.10 -10.61 -8.65
CA ALA A 287 16.61 -10.04 -7.40
C ALA A 287 15.62 -10.13 -6.23
N ILE A 288 14.34 -9.88 -6.48
CA ILE A 288 13.31 -9.73 -5.43
C ILE A 288 11.98 -10.41 -5.81
N PRO A 289 11.97 -11.74 -6.06
CA PRO A 289 10.78 -12.47 -6.53
C PRO A 289 9.68 -12.56 -5.46
N ASP A 290 10.05 -12.43 -4.19
CA ASP A 290 9.19 -12.58 -3.02
C ASP A 290 8.65 -11.25 -2.47
N LYS A 291 9.11 -10.11 -3.00
CA LYS A 291 8.63 -8.77 -2.63
C LYS A 291 7.49 -8.34 -3.55
N LYS A 292 6.65 -7.43 -3.05
CA LYS A 292 5.63 -6.77 -3.87
C LYS A 292 6.27 -5.67 -4.71
N VAL A 293 5.95 -5.67 -5.99
CA VAL A 293 6.37 -4.66 -6.97
C VAL A 293 5.18 -4.31 -7.85
N ILE A 294 4.97 -3.03 -8.07
CA ILE A 294 4.00 -2.52 -9.04
C ILE A 294 4.72 -2.41 -10.39
N VAL A 295 4.30 -3.21 -11.35
CA VAL A 295 4.71 -3.12 -12.74
C VAL A 295 3.75 -2.15 -13.42
N PHE A 296 4.20 -0.91 -13.58
CA PHE A 296 3.39 0.20 -14.06
C PHE A 296 3.77 0.56 -15.49
N THR A 297 3.12 -0.07 -16.46
CA THR A 297 3.39 0.16 -17.88
C THR A 297 2.20 0.78 -18.58
N HIS A 298 2.41 1.49 -19.69
CA HIS A 298 1.26 1.97 -20.45
C HIS A 298 0.73 0.82 -21.31
N MET A 299 1.64 0.14 -22.00
CA MET A 299 1.35 -1.06 -22.77
C MET A 299 1.17 -2.28 -21.83
N PRO A 300 0.22 -3.19 -22.10
CA PRO A 300 0.07 -4.44 -21.36
C PRO A 300 1.26 -5.40 -21.58
N MET A 301 1.38 -6.43 -20.75
CA MET A 301 2.56 -7.31 -20.75
C MET A 301 2.79 -8.08 -22.06
N ASP A 302 1.73 -8.46 -22.75
CA ASP A 302 1.76 -9.10 -24.07
C ASP A 302 2.28 -8.18 -25.18
N CYS A 303 2.40 -6.88 -24.94
CA CYS A 303 3.07 -5.95 -25.84
C CYS A 303 4.59 -6.01 -25.73
N TRP A 304 5.15 -6.14 -24.54
CA TRP A 304 6.60 -6.07 -24.30
C TRP A 304 7.26 -7.39 -23.92
N SER A 305 6.50 -8.48 -23.79
CA SER A 305 7.01 -9.81 -23.54
C SER A 305 6.37 -10.82 -24.49
N GLU A 306 7.19 -11.70 -25.07
CA GLU A 306 6.73 -12.81 -25.93
C GLU A 306 5.71 -13.72 -25.23
N THR A 307 5.89 -13.91 -23.91
CA THR A 307 5.00 -14.70 -23.06
C THR A 307 4.50 -13.86 -21.90
N VAL A 308 3.21 -13.95 -21.60
CA VAL A 308 2.60 -13.35 -20.40
C VAL A 308 2.83 -14.29 -19.22
N ASP A 309 3.81 -13.96 -18.39
CA ASP A 309 4.17 -14.72 -17.19
C ASP A 309 4.21 -13.77 -15.98
N TYR A 310 3.07 -13.71 -15.29
CA TYR A 310 2.89 -12.84 -14.13
C TYR A 310 3.58 -13.43 -12.90
N GLN A 311 4.49 -12.67 -12.30
CA GLN A 311 5.16 -13.01 -11.06
C GLN A 311 4.19 -12.93 -9.89
N ASP A 312 4.20 -13.97 -9.06
CA ASP A 312 3.45 -14.02 -7.79
C ASP A 312 3.70 -12.77 -6.93
N LYS A 313 2.62 -12.24 -6.34
CA LYS A 313 2.58 -11.05 -5.46
C LYS A 313 2.88 -9.73 -6.15
N TYR A 314 3.28 -9.71 -7.42
CA TYR A 314 3.43 -8.47 -8.18
C TYR A 314 2.06 -7.94 -8.58
N ILE A 315 1.99 -6.64 -8.80
CA ILE A 315 0.78 -5.92 -9.23
C ILE A 315 1.05 -5.33 -10.60
N TYR A 316 0.24 -5.68 -11.59
CA TYR A 316 0.38 -5.19 -12.95
C TYR A 316 -0.68 -4.13 -13.20
N LEU A 317 -0.25 -2.93 -13.55
CA LEU A 317 -1.12 -1.82 -13.92
C LEU A 317 -0.78 -1.38 -15.34
N SER A 318 -1.78 -1.45 -16.24
CA SER A 318 -1.60 -1.05 -17.64
C SER A 318 -2.80 -0.36 -18.27
N GLY A 319 -2.55 0.36 -19.36
CA GLY A 319 -3.55 1.05 -20.17
C GLY A 319 -3.55 0.60 -21.64
N HIS A 320 -3.61 1.56 -22.56
CA HIS A 320 -3.45 1.45 -24.02
C HIS A 320 -4.59 0.77 -24.80
N THR A 321 -5.06 -0.38 -24.33
CA THR A 321 -5.99 -1.24 -25.08
C THR A 321 -7.43 -0.73 -25.09
N HIS A 322 -7.77 0.13 -24.14
CA HIS A 322 -9.12 0.58 -23.78
C HIS A 322 -10.06 -0.56 -23.39
N ARG A 323 -9.49 -1.73 -23.10
CA ARG A 323 -10.20 -2.90 -22.63
C ARG A 323 -10.15 -2.94 -21.11
N ASN A 324 -11.22 -2.50 -20.48
CA ASN A 324 -11.31 -2.47 -19.02
C ASN A 324 -11.45 -3.88 -18.45
N TYR A 325 -10.47 -4.29 -17.65
CA TYR A 325 -10.41 -5.63 -17.03
C TYR A 325 -9.63 -5.58 -15.72
N VAL A 326 -10.08 -6.36 -14.74
CA VAL A 326 -9.40 -6.53 -13.46
C VAL A 326 -9.40 -8.01 -13.07
N TYR A 327 -8.29 -8.45 -12.49
CA TYR A 327 -8.14 -9.77 -11.89
C TYR A 327 -7.32 -9.66 -10.61
N ASP A 328 -7.86 -10.14 -9.50
CA ASP A 328 -7.17 -10.16 -8.22
C ASP A 328 -7.63 -11.37 -7.41
N ASP A 329 -6.79 -12.42 -7.36
CA ASP A 329 -6.99 -13.58 -6.50
C ASP A 329 -6.16 -13.51 -5.20
N GLY A 330 -5.55 -12.35 -4.92
CA GLY A 330 -4.64 -12.11 -3.81
C GLY A 330 -3.18 -12.50 -4.10
N ASN A 331 -2.91 -13.25 -5.16
CA ASN A 331 -1.57 -13.64 -5.59
C ASN A 331 -1.19 -12.99 -6.93
N THR A 332 -1.99 -13.21 -7.97
CA THR A 332 -1.87 -12.55 -9.27
C THR A 332 -2.85 -11.38 -9.32
N ARG A 333 -2.33 -10.17 -9.58
CA ARG A 333 -3.08 -8.91 -9.47
C ARG A 333 -2.86 -8.06 -10.70
N ILE A 334 -3.90 -7.89 -11.51
CA ILE A 334 -3.88 -7.20 -12.80
C ILE A 334 -4.99 -6.14 -12.77
N TYR A 335 -4.60 -4.89 -13.00
CA TYR A 335 -5.48 -3.73 -13.04
C TYR A 335 -5.32 -3.05 -14.40
N ALA A 336 -6.37 -3.12 -15.21
CA ALA A 336 -6.49 -2.41 -16.47
C ALA A 336 -7.91 -1.85 -16.62
N ASP A 337 -8.64 -1.66 -15.51
CA ASP A 337 -10.06 -1.35 -15.47
C ASP A 337 -10.37 0.13 -15.23
N ASN A 338 -9.38 1.02 -15.35
CA ASN A 338 -9.60 2.47 -15.34
C ASN A 338 -8.95 3.18 -16.55
N GLN A 339 -9.10 2.56 -17.72
CA GLN A 339 -8.76 3.12 -19.03
C GLN A 339 -9.95 3.94 -19.52
N ILE A 340 -9.84 5.28 -19.41
CA ILE A 340 -10.97 6.16 -19.69
C ILE A 340 -11.35 6.15 -21.17
N GLY A 341 -10.37 6.11 -22.06
CA GLY A 341 -10.59 5.97 -23.50
C GLY A 341 -10.98 7.27 -24.20
N TYR A 342 -11.46 7.15 -25.44
CA TYR A 342 -11.66 8.29 -26.33
C TYR A 342 -13.01 9.00 -26.13
N HIS A 343 -14.08 8.25 -25.81
CA HIS A 343 -15.46 8.73 -25.88
C HIS A 343 -16.09 8.99 -24.52
N ILE A 344 -15.63 8.30 -23.47
CA ILE A 344 -16.18 8.44 -22.12
C ILE A 344 -15.76 9.80 -21.53
N ASN A 345 -16.72 10.57 -21.03
CA ASN A 345 -16.48 11.91 -20.47
C ASN A 345 -16.35 11.93 -18.95
N THR A 346 -16.83 10.90 -18.27
CA THR A 346 -16.73 10.79 -16.81
C THR A 346 -15.31 10.40 -16.41
N THR A 347 -14.73 11.15 -15.49
CA THR A 347 -13.42 10.86 -14.91
C THR A 347 -13.61 10.45 -13.46
N HIS A 348 -13.13 9.27 -13.09
CA HIS A 348 -13.05 8.79 -11.72
C HIS A 348 -11.76 8.02 -11.51
N LEU A 349 -11.30 7.95 -10.26
CA LEU A 349 -10.17 7.11 -9.87
C LEU A 349 -10.64 5.74 -9.42
N LYS A 350 -9.81 4.75 -9.71
CA LYS A 350 -9.85 3.45 -9.04
C LYS A 350 -8.62 3.31 -8.16
N PHE A 351 -8.66 2.33 -7.26
CA PHE A 351 -7.55 2.05 -6.36
C PHE A 351 -7.40 0.56 -6.13
N PHE A 352 -6.20 0.17 -5.70
CA PHE A 352 -5.93 -1.15 -5.15
C PHE A 352 -5.24 -1.05 -3.79
N ASP A 353 -5.44 -2.09 -2.98
CA ASP A 353 -4.80 -2.21 -1.68
C ASP A 353 -3.36 -2.71 -1.85
N TYR A 354 -2.40 -2.00 -1.26
CA TYR A 354 -0.98 -2.31 -1.24
C TYR A 354 -0.52 -2.47 0.20
N ASP A 355 0.04 -3.62 0.52
CA ASP A 355 0.56 -3.91 1.85
C ASP A 355 2.04 -3.49 1.94
N GLU A 356 2.30 -2.52 2.81
CA GLU A 356 3.60 -1.86 3.05
C GLU A 356 4.46 -2.58 4.08
N LEU A 357 4.06 -3.79 4.50
CA LEU A 357 4.84 -4.62 5.40
C LEU A 357 6.07 -5.18 4.69
N PHE A 358 7.18 -5.22 5.42
CA PHE A 358 8.39 -5.90 4.98
C PHE A 358 8.95 -6.78 6.10
N ASP A 359 9.60 -7.87 5.72
CA ASP A 359 10.33 -8.70 6.66
C ASP A 359 11.82 -8.34 6.63
N TYR A 360 12.28 -7.67 7.68
CA TYR A 360 13.66 -7.27 7.81
C TYR A 360 14.62 -8.46 7.84
N PHE A 361 14.19 -9.66 8.25
CA PHE A 361 15.05 -10.84 8.34
C PHE A 361 14.69 -11.91 7.30
N ALA A 362 13.98 -11.54 6.22
CA ALA A 362 13.56 -12.44 5.15
C ALA A 362 14.71 -13.34 4.66
N ASP A 363 15.89 -12.76 4.47
CA ASP A 363 17.05 -13.41 3.84
C ASP A 363 17.89 -14.27 4.79
N TYR A 364 17.56 -14.26 6.09
CA TYR A 364 18.29 -15.06 7.07
C TYR A 364 17.85 -16.51 6.91
N THR A 365 18.77 -17.46 6.99
CA THR A 365 18.39 -18.87 7.11
C THR A 365 17.83 -19.16 8.49
N ASP A 366 17.33 -20.37 8.69
CA ASP A 366 16.97 -20.82 10.03
C ASP A 366 18.22 -20.88 10.92
N GLY A 367 18.10 -20.37 12.15
CA GLY A 367 19.22 -20.29 13.07
C GLY A 367 19.01 -19.35 14.26
N ILE A 368 20.07 -19.24 15.06
CA ILE A 368 20.18 -18.34 16.22
C ILE A 368 21.16 -17.24 15.85
N TYR A 369 20.72 -15.98 15.98
CA TYR A 369 21.50 -14.82 15.58
C TYR A 369 21.57 -13.83 16.74
N GLU A 370 22.73 -13.25 16.95
CA GLU A 370 22.86 -12.03 17.75
C GLU A 370 22.52 -10.85 16.86
N ILE A 371 21.58 -10.02 17.32
CA ILE A 371 21.10 -8.86 16.57
C ILE A 371 21.28 -7.59 17.39
N SER A 372 21.36 -6.46 16.71
CA SER A 372 21.41 -5.17 17.37
C SER A 372 20.02 -4.70 17.80
N ARG A 373 20.00 -3.67 18.64
CA ARG A 373 18.77 -2.94 19.00
C ARG A 373 18.05 -2.39 17.77
N ASP A 374 18.81 -1.92 16.78
CA ASP A 374 18.24 -1.29 15.59
C ASP A 374 17.69 -2.34 14.61
N ASP A 375 18.31 -3.52 14.50
CA ASP A 375 17.73 -4.64 13.74
C ASP A 375 16.35 -5.03 14.29
N TYR A 376 16.25 -5.13 15.62
CA TYR A 376 14.98 -5.44 16.30
C TYR A 376 13.91 -4.35 16.05
N ARG A 377 14.31 -3.08 16.09
CA ARG A 377 13.42 -1.96 15.75
C ARG A 377 13.00 -1.97 14.28
N MET A 378 13.90 -2.26 13.36
CA MET A 378 13.62 -2.34 11.93
C MET A 378 12.66 -3.49 11.63
N PHE A 379 12.81 -4.65 12.28
CA PHE A 379 11.86 -5.74 12.16
C PHE A 379 10.43 -5.34 12.57
N TYR A 380 10.26 -4.71 13.74
CA TYR A 380 8.94 -4.25 14.18
C TYR A 380 8.38 -3.12 13.31
N SER A 381 9.24 -2.23 12.80
CA SER A 381 8.86 -1.21 11.80
C SER A 381 8.32 -1.85 10.54
N GLY A 382 8.97 -2.92 10.06
CA GLY A 382 8.51 -3.72 8.92
C GLY A 382 7.18 -4.41 9.15
N LYS A 383 6.82 -4.70 10.40
CA LYS A 383 5.49 -5.20 10.79
C LYS A 383 4.46 -4.09 11.08
N ASN A 384 4.77 -2.84 10.75
CA ASN A 384 3.99 -1.62 11.06
C ASN A 384 3.54 -1.54 12.54
N ARG A 385 4.49 -1.85 13.45
CA ARG A 385 4.29 -1.81 14.90
C ARG A 385 5.29 -0.87 15.55
N MET A 386 4.76 0.09 16.32
CA MET A 386 5.61 0.95 17.15
C MET A 386 6.26 0.11 18.25
N LEU A 387 7.60 0.15 18.31
CA LEU A 387 8.38 -0.51 19.34
C LEU A 387 9.15 0.53 20.16
N ARG A 388 8.82 0.65 21.46
CA ARG A 388 9.66 1.35 22.42
C ARG A 388 10.56 0.34 23.12
N PHE A 389 11.84 0.34 22.76
CA PHE A 389 12.83 -0.57 23.31
C PHE A 389 14.16 0.16 23.54
N ASN A 390 14.34 0.61 24.78
CA ASN A 390 15.47 1.45 25.24
C ASN A 390 16.22 0.83 26.43
N ARG A 391 16.02 -0.47 26.66
CA ARG A 391 16.61 -1.21 27.79
C ARG A 391 18.02 -1.66 27.44
N ASP A 392 18.84 -1.77 28.48
CA ASP A 392 20.18 -2.34 28.40
C ASP A 392 20.12 -3.86 28.41
N PHE A 393 21.08 -4.48 27.75
CA PHE A 393 21.22 -5.92 27.60
C PHE A 393 22.67 -6.28 27.28
N ASP A 394 23.04 -7.50 27.61
CA ASP A 394 24.34 -8.06 27.25
C ASP A 394 24.28 -8.59 25.82
N VAL A 395 23.24 -9.38 25.51
CA VAL A 395 23.01 -9.97 24.18
C VAL A 395 21.53 -9.96 23.84
N LEU A 396 21.20 -9.69 22.57
CA LEU A 396 19.85 -9.79 22.02
C LEU A 396 19.86 -10.87 20.93
N TYR A 397 19.16 -11.97 21.17
CA TYR A 397 19.03 -13.08 20.24
C TYR A 397 17.75 -12.96 19.41
N MET A 398 17.86 -13.24 18.12
CA MET A 398 16.76 -13.63 17.24
C MET A 398 16.91 -15.10 16.89
N LEU A 399 15.86 -15.87 17.13
CA LEU A 399 15.69 -17.22 16.60
C LEU A 399 14.79 -17.10 15.38
N LYS A 400 15.24 -17.60 14.23
CA LYS A 400 14.41 -17.77 13.04
C LYS A 400 14.27 -19.24 12.74
N LYS A 401 13.04 -19.74 12.61
CA LYS A 401 12.78 -21.14 12.25
C LYS A 401 11.49 -21.27 11.46
N ASN A 402 11.54 -21.87 10.27
CA ASN A 402 10.38 -22.08 9.40
C ASN A 402 9.55 -20.80 9.16
N GLY A 403 10.23 -19.65 9.00
CA GLY A 403 9.58 -18.35 8.80
C GLY A 403 8.99 -17.70 10.07
N TYR A 404 9.12 -18.34 11.24
CA TYR A 404 8.75 -17.77 12.55
C TYR A 404 9.96 -17.17 13.24
N TYR A 405 9.68 -16.15 14.07
CA TYR A 405 10.67 -15.42 14.84
C TYR A 405 10.40 -15.49 16.34
N CYS A 406 11.44 -15.69 17.13
CA CYS A 406 11.38 -15.58 18.59
C CYS A 406 12.58 -14.76 19.08
N PHE A 407 12.34 -13.81 20.00
CA PHE A 407 13.39 -12.88 20.44
C PHE A 407 13.68 -13.07 21.92
N PHE A 408 14.96 -13.11 22.28
CA PHE A 408 15.41 -13.25 23.66
C PHE A 408 16.43 -12.19 24.02
N LEU A 409 16.34 -11.70 25.24
CA LEU A 409 17.31 -10.81 25.84
C LEU A 409 18.09 -11.56 26.91
N LYS A 410 19.42 -11.49 26.85
CA LYS A 410 20.32 -11.92 27.92
C LYS A 410 20.79 -10.69 28.69
N SER A 411 20.58 -10.68 30.00
CA SER A 411 21.13 -9.66 30.90
C SER A 411 21.47 -10.30 32.23
N ASN A 412 22.65 -9.99 32.77
CA ASN A 412 23.16 -10.58 34.02
C ASN A 412 23.10 -12.11 33.98
N ASN A 413 23.54 -12.68 32.85
CA ASN A 413 23.51 -14.12 32.57
C ASN A 413 22.13 -14.77 32.74
N THR A 414 21.03 -14.03 32.55
CA THR A 414 19.66 -14.56 32.58
C THR A 414 18.97 -14.28 31.25
N LEU A 415 18.46 -15.33 30.60
CA LEU A 415 17.62 -15.23 29.42
C LEU A 415 16.18 -14.84 29.77
N LYS A 416 15.60 -13.97 28.95
CA LYS A 416 14.21 -13.52 29.02
C LYS A 416 13.65 -13.45 27.61
N ILE A 417 12.44 -13.97 27.40
CA ILE A 417 11.74 -13.83 26.12
C ILE A 417 11.18 -12.41 25.96
N LEU A 418 11.19 -11.90 24.74
CA LEU A 418 10.65 -10.59 24.40
C LEU A 418 9.24 -10.69 23.80
N HIS A 419 8.38 -9.80 24.27
CA HIS A 419 7.08 -9.49 23.69
C HIS A 419 7.05 -8.01 23.32
N GLY A 420 7.56 -7.69 22.12
CA GLY A 420 7.83 -6.31 21.73
C GLY A 420 8.82 -5.65 22.70
N GLY A 421 8.39 -4.56 23.34
CA GLY A 421 9.21 -3.85 24.32
C GLY A 421 9.31 -4.56 25.67
N SER A 422 8.38 -5.46 25.99
CA SER A 422 8.24 -6.15 27.27
C SER A 422 9.09 -7.43 27.35
N ILE A 423 9.47 -7.84 28.57
CA ILE A 423 10.25 -9.07 28.81
C ILE A 423 9.50 -9.98 29.77
N THR A 424 9.71 -11.28 29.63
CA THR A 424 9.23 -12.29 30.57
C THR A 424 10.36 -13.27 30.86
N SER A 425 10.55 -13.59 32.14
CA SER A 425 11.55 -14.58 32.55
C SER A 425 11.20 -15.95 32.00
N VAL A 426 12.21 -16.68 31.57
CA VAL A 426 12.06 -18.07 31.11
C VAL A 426 12.84 -19.00 32.03
N GLY A 427 12.39 -20.24 32.15
CA GLY A 427 12.88 -21.19 33.16
C GLY A 427 14.27 -21.77 32.88
N ARG A 428 14.84 -21.54 31.69
CA ARG A 428 16.15 -22.07 31.29
C ARG A 428 17.03 -20.99 30.68
N ASN A 429 18.33 -21.07 30.94
CA ASN A 429 19.33 -20.13 30.46
C ASN A 429 20.17 -20.69 29.30
N ASP A 430 19.54 -21.48 28.44
CA ASP A 430 20.16 -22.10 27.26
C ASP A 430 19.37 -21.70 26.01
N ILE A 431 20.00 -20.94 25.12
CA ILE A 431 19.35 -20.43 23.90
C ILE A 431 19.07 -21.55 22.90
N GLN A 432 19.92 -22.58 22.86
CA GLN A 432 19.80 -23.70 21.94
C GLN A 432 18.54 -24.53 22.24
N TYR A 433 18.25 -24.75 23.53
CA TYR A 433 17.00 -25.36 23.97
C TYR A 433 15.77 -24.72 23.35
N TYR A 434 15.70 -23.38 23.31
CA TYR A 434 14.55 -22.68 22.73
C TYR A 434 14.46 -22.88 21.22
N PHE A 435 15.59 -22.85 20.51
CA PHE A 435 15.61 -23.08 19.06
C PHE A 435 15.20 -24.52 18.68
N ASP A 436 15.74 -25.51 19.40
CA ASP A 436 15.46 -26.93 19.14
C ASP A 436 13.97 -27.26 19.36
N ASN A 437 13.33 -26.61 20.33
CA ASN A 437 11.95 -26.87 20.71
C ASN A 437 10.93 -25.89 20.09
N MET A 438 11.38 -24.90 19.30
CA MET A 438 10.55 -23.81 18.79
C MET A 438 9.36 -24.31 17.96
N ASP A 439 9.58 -25.26 17.05
CA ASP A 439 8.51 -25.81 16.18
C ASP A 439 7.43 -26.50 17.02
N THR A 440 7.84 -27.33 17.99
CA THR A 440 6.92 -28.04 18.89
C THR A 440 6.05 -27.07 19.68
N VAL A 441 6.65 -25.98 20.19
CA VAL A 441 5.89 -24.95 20.93
C VAL A 441 4.93 -24.23 19.99
N ILE A 442 5.38 -23.80 18.81
CA ILE A 442 4.53 -23.12 17.83
C ILE A 442 3.36 -24.01 17.44
N GLN A 443 3.58 -25.28 17.09
CA GLN A 443 2.53 -26.21 16.70
C GLN A 443 1.46 -26.36 17.79
N LYS A 444 1.89 -26.59 19.04
CA LYS A 444 0.97 -26.80 20.16
C LYS A 444 0.18 -25.54 20.55
N LEU A 445 0.72 -24.34 20.30
CA LEU A 445 0.00 -23.08 20.50
C LEU A 445 -0.90 -22.73 19.33
N LYS A 446 -0.46 -23.00 18.11
CA LYS A 446 -1.12 -22.59 16.88
C LYS A 446 -2.41 -23.36 16.64
N GLU A 447 -2.44 -24.68 16.85
CA GLU A 447 -3.65 -25.47 16.59
C GLU A 447 -4.91 -25.00 17.37
N PRO A 448 -4.88 -24.81 18.71
CA PRO A 448 -6.04 -24.29 19.42
C PRO A 448 -6.32 -22.82 19.09
N LEU A 449 -5.28 -22.02 18.82
CA LEU A 449 -5.42 -20.62 18.44
C LEU A 449 -6.13 -20.48 17.09
N ASP A 450 -5.74 -21.24 16.07
CA ASP A 450 -6.35 -21.19 14.74
C ASP A 450 -7.85 -21.54 14.80
N LYS A 451 -8.22 -22.55 15.61
CA LYS A 451 -9.63 -22.90 15.85
C LYS A 451 -10.41 -21.75 16.49
N TYR A 452 -9.77 -21.04 17.42
CA TYR A 452 -10.37 -19.89 18.09
C TYR A 452 -10.47 -18.67 17.15
N SER A 453 -9.39 -18.31 16.45
CA SER A 453 -9.35 -17.22 15.47
C SER A 453 -10.37 -17.44 14.35
N ALA A 454 -10.58 -18.67 13.88
CA ALA A 454 -11.63 -18.97 12.89
C ALA A 454 -13.06 -18.62 13.35
N VAL A 455 -13.35 -18.73 14.66
CA VAL A 455 -14.64 -18.27 15.22
C VAL A 455 -14.68 -16.75 15.23
N GLN A 456 -13.58 -16.10 15.64
CA GLN A 456 -13.48 -14.65 15.67
C GLN A 456 -13.64 -14.03 14.27
N GLU A 457 -13.00 -14.61 13.26
CA GLU A 457 -13.05 -14.15 11.88
C GLU A 457 -14.46 -14.22 11.29
N LYS A 458 -15.23 -15.29 11.59
CA LYS A 458 -16.64 -15.39 11.17
C LYS A 458 -17.50 -14.24 11.73
N ILE A 459 -17.29 -13.89 13.00
CA ILE A 459 -18.02 -12.79 13.64
C ILE A 459 -17.53 -11.44 13.11
N SER A 460 -16.22 -11.24 13.02
CA SER A 460 -15.60 -10.06 12.43
C SER A 460 -16.12 -9.77 11.01
N HIS A 461 -16.18 -10.79 10.16
CA HIS A 461 -16.71 -10.67 8.81
C HIS A 461 -18.19 -10.31 8.79
N SER A 462 -18.99 -10.88 9.71
CA SER A 462 -20.41 -10.54 9.85
C SER A 462 -20.61 -9.08 10.31
N ILE A 463 -19.79 -8.62 11.26
CA ILE A 463 -19.78 -7.21 11.72
C ILE A 463 -19.41 -6.26 10.57
N LYS A 464 -18.37 -6.58 9.80
CA LYS A 464 -17.94 -5.79 8.63
C LYS A 464 -19.03 -5.69 7.57
N LYS A 465 -19.73 -6.80 7.29
CA LYS A 465 -20.88 -6.81 6.37
C LYS A 465 -22.01 -5.88 6.80
N LEU A 466 -22.18 -5.65 8.10
CA LEU A 466 -23.17 -4.71 8.64
C LEU A 466 -22.67 -3.25 8.64
N GLY A 467 -21.39 -3.03 8.32
CA GLY A 467 -20.73 -1.72 8.33
C GLY A 467 -20.04 -1.38 9.65
N GLY A 468 -19.77 -2.36 10.51
CA GLY A 468 -18.93 -2.18 11.70
C GLY A 468 -17.45 -2.44 11.41
N SER A 469 -16.59 -2.15 12.37
CA SER A 469 -15.13 -2.30 12.25
C SER A 469 -14.69 -3.77 12.10
N GLY A 470 -15.22 -4.65 12.95
CA GLY A 470 -14.81 -6.05 13.03
C GLY A 470 -13.36 -6.25 13.49
N THR A 471 -12.74 -5.26 14.15
CA THR A 471 -11.33 -5.35 14.56
C THR A 471 -11.17 -6.35 15.69
N ILE A 472 -10.35 -7.39 15.49
CA ILE A 472 -10.05 -8.41 16.51
C ILE A 472 -8.83 -7.96 17.33
N HIS A 473 -8.95 -7.97 18.66
CA HIS A 473 -7.83 -7.76 19.58
C HIS A 473 -7.95 -8.62 20.83
N GLY A 474 -7.19 -9.72 20.86
CA GLY A 474 -7.29 -10.70 21.94
C GLY A 474 -8.61 -11.45 21.83
N CYS A 475 -9.44 -11.37 22.86
CA CYS A 475 -10.76 -11.99 22.90
C CYS A 475 -11.91 -11.07 22.47
N ILE A 476 -11.61 -9.83 22.10
CA ILE A 476 -12.60 -8.80 21.82
C ILE A 476 -12.63 -8.50 20.31
N ILE A 477 -13.83 -8.28 19.78
CA ILE A 477 -14.08 -7.83 18.41
C ILE A 477 -14.87 -6.53 18.48
N ASP A 478 -14.31 -5.47 17.90
CA ASP A 478 -14.97 -4.16 17.89
C ASP A 478 -16.07 -4.11 16.83
N ILE A 479 -17.25 -3.64 17.22
CA ILE A 479 -18.31 -3.26 16.28
C ILE A 479 -18.12 -1.79 15.91
N ASP A 480 -18.03 -0.93 16.92
CA ASP A 480 -17.58 0.46 16.81
C ASP A 480 -16.67 0.83 17.99
N PHE A 481 -16.52 2.13 18.29
CA PHE A 481 -15.69 2.60 19.39
C PHE A 481 -16.18 2.19 20.80
N TYR A 482 -17.49 2.07 21.00
CA TYR A 482 -18.11 1.82 22.31
C TYR A 482 -18.75 0.43 22.42
N THR A 483 -19.00 -0.24 21.30
CA THR A 483 -19.74 -1.50 21.23
C THR A 483 -18.83 -2.62 20.77
N HIS A 484 -18.88 -3.73 21.49
CA HIS A 484 -17.93 -4.82 21.33
C HIS A 484 -18.60 -6.19 21.48
N VAL A 485 -17.92 -7.21 20.95
CA VAL A 485 -18.23 -8.62 21.18
C VAL A 485 -17.02 -9.27 21.86
N TYR A 486 -17.23 -9.87 23.02
CA TYR A 486 -16.24 -10.72 23.69
C TYR A 486 -16.53 -12.19 23.39
N ILE A 487 -15.50 -12.96 23.02
CA ILE A 487 -15.58 -14.41 22.93
C ILE A 487 -14.76 -14.99 24.07
N ASN A 488 -15.36 -15.84 24.89
CA ASN A 488 -14.63 -16.51 25.96
C ASN A 488 -13.74 -17.61 25.37
N PRO A 489 -12.42 -17.58 25.61
CA PRO A 489 -11.51 -18.59 25.08
C PRO A 489 -11.74 -20.00 25.66
N ILE A 490 -12.42 -20.15 26.81
CA ILE A 490 -12.62 -21.46 27.46
C ILE A 490 -13.79 -22.24 26.84
N ASP A 491 -14.93 -21.58 26.70
CA ASP A 491 -16.22 -22.21 26.35
C ASP A 491 -16.83 -21.65 25.06
N LEU A 492 -16.13 -20.71 24.39
CA LEU A 492 -16.57 -20.01 23.18
C LEU A 492 -17.87 -19.22 23.37
N LYS A 493 -18.26 -18.91 24.62
CA LYS A 493 -19.42 -18.06 24.87
C LYS A 493 -19.19 -16.67 24.28
N ILE A 494 -20.18 -16.21 23.51
CA ILE A 494 -20.17 -14.90 22.86
C ILE A 494 -21.01 -13.95 23.72
N THR A 495 -20.43 -12.80 24.06
CA THR A 495 -21.05 -11.82 24.94
C THR A 495 -20.95 -10.44 24.28
N ALA A 496 -22.11 -9.84 23.97
CA ALA A 496 -22.19 -8.49 23.41
C ALA A 496 -22.23 -7.47 24.56
N TYR A 497 -21.47 -6.36 24.45
CA TYR A 497 -21.48 -5.33 25.47
C TYR A 497 -21.14 -3.94 24.94
N VAL A 498 -21.63 -2.92 25.64
CA VAL A 498 -21.18 -1.52 25.49
C VAL A 498 -20.20 -1.19 26.61
N ALA A 499 -19.13 -0.46 26.31
CA ALA A 499 -18.12 -0.06 27.28
C ALA A 499 -17.77 1.42 27.14
N MET A 500 -17.97 2.19 28.22
CA MET A 500 -17.51 3.59 28.27
C MET A 500 -16.04 3.67 28.72
N ASN A 501 -15.61 2.69 29.49
CA ASN A 501 -14.23 2.47 29.91
C ASN A 501 -14.03 1.00 30.31
N MET A 502 -12.85 0.65 30.81
CA MET A 502 -12.54 -0.74 31.20
C MET A 502 -13.41 -1.27 32.36
N ILE A 503 -13.99 -0.39 33.18
CA ILE A 503 -14.81 -0.75 34.34
C ILE A 503 -16.29 -0.73 33.94
N ASP A 504 -16.79 0.38 33.42
CA ASP A 504 -18.22 0.59 33.16
C ASP A 504 -18.66 -0.08 31.85
N LYS A 505 -19.23 -1.28 31.98
CA LYS A 505 -19.69 -2.10 30.85
C LYS A 505 -21.14 -2.55 31.05
N TYR A 506 -21.91 -2.57 29.98
CA TYR A 506 -23.30 -3.02 29.94
C TYR A 506 -23.42 -4.21 29.00
N VAL A 507 -23.67 -5.39 29.57
CA VAL A 507 -23.73 -6.66 28.84
C VAL A 507 -25.14 -6.91 28.34
N TYR A 508 -25.27 -7.17 27.05
CA TYR A 508 -26.54 -7.47 26.39
C TYR A 508 -26.78 -8.98 26.33
N PRO A 509 -28.06 -9.42 26.29
CA PRO A 509 -28.41 -10.83 26.12
C PRO A 509 -27.83 -11.45 24.86
N ASP A 510 -27.80 -10.68 23.77
CA ASP A 510 -27.30 -11.11 22.46
C ASP A 510 -26.83 -9.90 21.63
N ILE A 511 -26.22 -10.17 20.47
CA ILE A 511 -25.73 -9.10 19.59
C ILE A 511 -26.88 -8.30 18.99
N VAL A 512 -28.03 -8.93 18.71
CA VAL A 512 -29.16 -8.30 18.02
C VAL A 512 -29.81 -7.22 18.90
N SER A 513 -29.98 -7.49 20.18
CA SER A 513 -30.46 -6.53 21.19
C SER A 513 -29.49 -5.37 21.37
N LEU A 514 -28.18 -5.62 21.36
CA LEU A 514 -27.18 -4.55 21.34
C LEU A 514 -27.31 -3.68 20.08
N LEU A 515 -27.41 -4.28 18.90
CA LEU A 515 -27.53 -3.53 17.64
C LEU A 515 -28.80 -2.67 17.65
N LYS A 516 -29.92 -3.23 18.10
CA LYS A 516 -31.20 -2.51 18.15
C LYS A 516 -31.17 -1.30 19.07
N ASP A 517 -30.51 -1.41 20.23
CA ASP A 517 -30.47 -0.35 21.23
C ASP A 517 -29.38 0.70 20.95
N SER A 518 -28.17 0.25 20.63
CA SER A 518 -26.99 1.12 20.52
C SER A 518 -26.59 1.48 19.09
N LEU A 519 -27.02 0.71 18.07
CA LEU A 519 -26.59 0.86 16.68
C LEU A 519 -27.76 0.70 15.67
N PRO A 520 -28.81 1.55 15.76
CA PRO A 520 -30.06 1.36 15.02
C PRO A 520 -29.89 1.33 13.49
N GLU A 521 -28.92 2.06 12.93
CA GLU A 521 -28.62 2.00 11.49
C GLU A 521 -28.06 0.64 11.06
N MET A 522 -27.17 0.05 11.86
CA MET A 522 -26.64 -1.29 11.60
C MET A 522 -27.72 -2.36 11.80
N TYR A 523 -28.62 -2.16 12.78
CA TYR A 523 -29.78 -3.03 12.98
C TYR A 523 -30.72 -3.01 11.76
N ALA A 524 -31.02 -1.84 11.20
CA ALA A 524 -31.84 -1.73 9.99
C ALA A 524 -31.21 -2.46 8.80
N ARG A 525 -29.88 -2.37 8.62
CA ARG A 525 -29.15 -3.16 7.61
C ARG A 525 -29.24 -4.66 7.85
N TYR A 526 -29.14 -5.08 9.11
CA TYR A 526 -29.32 -6.49 9.49
C TYR A 526 -30.72 -7.01 9.12
N GLU A 527 -31.79 -6.24 9.38
CA GLU A 527 -33.16 -6.60 8.96
C GLU A 527 -33.33 -6.68 7.43
N GLN A 528 -32.69 -5.77 6.69
CA GLN A 528 -32.68 -5.81 5.21
C GLN A 528 -31.98 -7.09 4.68
N LEU A 529 -30.85 -7.48 5.28
CA LEU A 529 -30.15 -8.71 4.88
C LEU A 529 -30.93 -9.98 5.23
N LEU A 530 -31.72 -9.97 6.32
CA LEU A 530 -32.61 -11.08 6.67
C LEU A 530 -33.73 -11.28 5.64
N SER A 531 -34.28 -10.19 5.11
CA SER A 531 -35.41 -10.23 4.16
C SER A 531 -34.99 -10.54 2.72
N GLY A 532 -33.71 -10.37 2.36
CA GLY A 532 -33.17 -10.53 1.00
C GLY A 532 -32.80 -11.95 0.55
N GLY A 533 -32.97 -12.99 1.38
CA GLY A 533 -32.88 -14.40 0.98
C GLY A 533 -31.51 -14.97 0.61
N ASN A 534 -30.42 -14.19 0.61
CA ASN A 534 -29.05 -14.68 0.38
C ASN A 534 -28.04 -14.03 1.34
N ASN A 535 -27.15 -14.85 1.92
CA ASN A 535 -26.01 -14.45 2.77
C ASN A 535 -26.35 -13.68 4.06
N THR A 536 -27.27 -14.21 4.87
CA THR A 536 -27.55 -13.69 6.21
C THR A 536 -26.26 -13.63 7.06
N PRO A 537 -25.93 -12.48 7.68
CA PRO A 537 -24.86 -12.42 8.67
C PRO A 537 -25.20 -13.39 9.80
N VAL A 538 -24.36 -14.41 10.02
CA VAL A 538 -24.53 -15.35 11.15
C VAL A 538 -24.07 -14.64 12.41
N LEU A 539 -24.91 -13.74 12.92
CA LEU A 539 -24.82 -13.29 14.30
C LEU A 539 -25.31 -14.46 15.15
N TYR A 540 -24.42 -15.03 15.96
CA TYR A 540 -24.74 -16.19 16.78
C TYR A 540 -25.93 -15.87 17.70
N GLU A 541 -27.08 -16.48 17.42
CA GLU A 541 -28.23 -16.49 18.32
C GLU A 541 -27.86 -17.40 19.50
N GLN A 542 -27.41 -16.82 20.62
CA GLN A 542 -27.44 -17.57 21.87
C GLN A 542 -28.88 -17.60 22.35
N GLY A 543 -29.48 -18.80 22.31
CA GLY A 543 -30.89 -19.04 22.57
C GLY A 543 -31.42 -18.39 23.84
N ASN A 544 -32.17 -17.31 23.65
CA ASN A 544 -33.43 -17.05 24.33
C ASN A 544 -34.14 -15.94 23.56
N THR A 545 -35.29 -16.22 22.96
CA THR A 545 -36.17 -15.28 22.26
C THR A 545 -36.84 -14.25 23.19
N ASP A 546 -36.29 -14.06 24.39
CA ASP A 546 -36.81 -13.16 25.41
C ASP A 546 -36.11 -11.80 25.26
N ILE A 547 -36.53 -11.08 24.22
CA ILE A 547 -36.05 -9.74 23.82
C ILE A 547 -36.26 -8.69 24.95
N SER A 548 -36.86 -9.09 26.09
CA SER A 548 -37.15 -8.22 27.23
C SER A 548 -36.03 -8.12 28.29
N LYS A 549 -34.90 -8.82 28.15
CA LYS A 549 -33.82 -8.71 29.14
C LYS A 549 -33.02 -7.43 28.94
N GLN A 550 -33.15 -6.52 29.90
CA GLN A 550 -32.36 -5.29 29.97
C GLN A 550 -30.85 -5.58 30.07
N PRO A 551 -29.99 -4.71 29.51
CA PRO A 551 -28.55 -4.85 29.65
C PRO A 551 -28.12 -4.85 31.12
N GLN A 552 -27.15 -5.69 31.46
CA GLN A 552 -26.66 -5.89 32.82
C GLN A 552 -25.33 -5.16 33.04
N LEU A 553 -25.24 -4.40 34.14
CA LEU A 553 -24.00 -3.73 34.53
C LEU A 553 -22.93 -4.76 34.92
N TYR A 554 -21.74 -4.64 34.34
CA TYR A 554 -20.59 -5.49 34.58
C TYR A 554 -19.34 -4.65 34.87
N LEU A 555 -18.91 -4.66 36.13
CA LEU A 555 -17.84 -3.78 36.63
C LEU A 555 -16.46 -4.46 36.69
N ASP A 556 -16.37 -5.78 36.49
CA ASP A 556 -15.10 -6.51 36.58
C ASP A 556 -14.22 -6.26 35.34
N THR A 557 -12.91 -6.49 35.47
CA THR A 557 -11.88 -6.30 34.44
C THR A 557 -11.19 -7.60 34.05
N ASP A 558 -11.61 -8.73 34.62
CA ASP A 558 -11.12 -10.09 34.37
C ASP A 558 -11.07 -10.47 32.87
N ILE A 559 -12.06 -10.08 32.05
CA ILE A 559 -12.10 -10.34 30.60
C ILE A 559 -10.86 -9.78 29.89
N TYR A 560 -10.30 -8.66 30.38
CA TYR A 560 -9.10 -8.07 29.81
C TYR A 560 -7.82 -8.81 30.21
N LYS A 561 -7.84 -9.62 31.27
CA LYS A 561 -6.72 -10.50 31.61
C LYS A 561 -6.63 -11.64 30.61
N ALA A 562 -7.74 -12.36 30.37
CA ALA A 562 -7.81 -13.42 29.38
C ALA A 562 -7.50 -12.90 27.97
N SER A 563 -8.13 -11.78 27.59
CA SER A 563 -7.91 -11.12 26.30
C SER A 563 -6.44 -10.76 26.05
N ARG A 564 -5.73 -10.24 27.07
CA ARG A 564 -4.30 -9.93 26.96
C ARG A 564 -3.44 -11.16 26.72
N GLU A 565 -3.73 -12.30 27.36
CA GLU A 565 -2.97 -13.52 27.12
C GLU A 565 -3.21 -14.06 25.70
N VAL A 566 -4.46 -14.09 25.24
CA VAL A 566 -4.78 -14.46 23.85
C VAL A 566 -4.13 -13.50 22.85
N ASN A 567 -4.10 -12.20 23.13
CA ASN A 567 -3.44 -11.21 22.26
C ASN A 567 -1.93 -11.47 22.09
N LYS A 568 -1.27 -12.01 23.12
CA LYS A 568 0.14 -12.41 23.01
C LYS A 568 0.30 -13.60 22.09
N LEU A 569 -0.60 -14.60 22.19
CA LEU A 569 -0.59 -15.79 21.34
C LEU A 569 -0.88 -15.43 19.88
N GLN A 570 -1.83 -14.52 19.62
CA GLN A 570 -2.18 -14.01 18.28
C GLN A 570 -0.99 -13.36 17.55
N ARG A 571 0.13 -13.04 18.21
CA ARG A 571 1.36 -12.63 17.52
C ARG A 571 1.92 -13.71 16.58
N LEU A 572 1.55 -14.97 16.79
CA LEU A 572 1.86 -16.07 15.87
C LEU A 572 1.26 -15.86 14.48
N GLU A 573 0.14 -15.15 14.34
CA GLU A 573 -0.44 -14.78 13.04
C GLU A 573 0.46 -13.82 12.26
N SER A 574 1.35 -13.09 12.93
CA SER A 574 2.40 -12.26 12.33
C SER A 574 3.76 -12.97 12.29
N ASN A 575 3.78 -14.29 12.49
CA ASN A 575 4.96 -15.16 12.59
C ASN A 575 5.89 -14.83 13.76
N ILE A 576 5.39 -14.30 14.88
CA ILE A 576 6.21 -13.95 16.05
C ILE A 576 5.78 -14.75 17.28
N LEU A 577 6.65 -15.65 17.74
CA LEU A 577 6.50 -16.31 19.03
C LEU A 577 6.97 -15.35 20.13
N THR A 578 6.02 -14.92 20.97
CA THR A 578 6.29 -13.95 22.05
C THR A 578 6.06 -14.50 23.45
N THR A 579 5.64 -15.76 23.55
CA THR A 579 5.37 -16.42 24.83
C THR A 579 5.92 -17.84 24.76
N TRP A 580 6.55 -18.30 25.84
CA TRP A 580 7.16 -19.61 25.91
C TRP A 580 6.49 -20.48 26.95
N TYR A 581 6.11 -21.68 26.55
CA TYR A 581 5.60 -22.73 27.42
C TYR A 581 6.44 -23.98 27.18
N ASP A 582 6.95 -24.60 28.25
CA ASP A 582 7.79 -25.79 28.11
C ASP A 582 6.98 -26.91 27.44
N PRO A 583 7.48 -27.56 26.37
CA PRO A 583 6.76 -28.63 25.69
C PRO A 583 6.21 -29.72 26.61
N LYS A 584 6.91 -30.02 27.72
CA LYS A 584 6.49 -31.00 28.73
C LYS A 584 5.25 -30.56 29.52
N GLN A 585 5.03 -29.25 29.66
CA GLN A 585 3.84 -28.69 30.30
C GLN A 585 2.65 -28.65 29.34
N LEU A 586 2.92 -28.60 28.04
CA LEU A 586 1.90 -28.56 26.98
C LEU A 586 1.17 -29.91 26.80
N ASP A 587 1.80 -31.03 27.18
CA ASP A 587 1.21 -32.37 27.05
C ASP A 587 0.13 -32.71 28.12
N GLY A 588 -0.19 -31.76 29.02
CA GLY A 588 -0.98 -32.06 30.23
C GLY A 588 -2.27 -31.28 30.49
N LYS A 589 -2.56 -30.11 29.87
CA LYS A 589 -3.75 -29.29 30.23
C LYS A 589 -4.28 -28.40 29.09
N ARG A 590 -5.62 -28.22 29.07
CA ARG A 590 -6.38 -27.26 28.25
C ARG A 590 -5.81 -25.84 28.39
N PHE A 591 -5.34 -25.28 27.29
CA PHE A 591 -4.55 -24.05 27.21
C PHE A 591 -5.29 -22.74 27.46
N LEU A 592 -6.61 -22.79 27.66
CA LEU A 592 -7.44 -21.60 27.74
C LEU A 592 -8.08 -21.39 29.12
N LYS A 593 -7.84 -22.27 30.10
CA LYS A 593 -8.40 -22.16 31.47
C LYS A 593 -7.78 -21.08 32.33
#